data_AF-A0A9P8CCP9-F1
#
_entry.id   AF-A0A9P8CCP9-F1
#
_cell.length_a   1.000
_cell.length_b   1.000
_cell.length_c   1.000
_cell.angle_alpha   90.00
_cell.angle_beta   90.00
_cell.angle_gamma   90.00
#
_symmetry.space_group_name_H-M   'P 1'
#
loop_
_entity.id
_entity.type
_entity.pdbx_description
1 polymer ?
#
loop_
_entity_poly.entity_id
_entity_poly.type
_entity_poly.pdbx_seq_one_letter_code
_entity_poly.pdbx_strand_id
1 'polypeptide(L)'
;QRSAAKIYKVPFSTLSDRMAGRTYSLDTKANTNVQQKLIKLEEKVFIRNILDMDSREFAPRLADVEDMASFILVSREGGGETRRQALGSSICTTTTGPRDAF
;
A
#
# COMPACT_ATOMS: atom_id res chain seq x y z
N GLN A 1 17.07 39.34 12.89
CA GLN A 1 16.50 37.97 13.01
C GLN A 1 15.83 37.72 14.36
N ARG A 2 16.50 37.93 15.52
CA ARG A 2 15.88 37.77 16.86
C ARG A 2 14.67 38.66 17.10
N SER A 3 14.71 39.90 16.61
CA SER A 3 13.60 40.86 16.68
C SER A 3 12.37 40.36 15.91
N ALA A 4 12.57 39.84 14.71
CA ALA A 4 11.50 39.25 13.91
C ALA A 4 10.89 38.00 14.59
N ALA A 5 11.71 37.11 15.14
CA ALA A 5 11.24 35.94 15.89
C ALA A 5 10.33 36.34 17.07
N LYS A 6 10.67 37.42 17.79
CA LYS A 6 9.85 37.95 18.89
C LYS A 6 8.54 38.58 18.41
N ILE A 7 8.58 39.34 17.32
CA ILE A 7 7.38 39.98 16.71
C ILE A 7 6.37 38.91 16.28
N TYR A 8 6.85 37.87 15.60
CA TYR A 8 6.02 36.81 15.07
C TYR A 8 5.79 35.64 16.05
N LYS A 9 6.33 35.73 17.28
CA LYS A 9 6.25 34.69 18.32
C LYS A 9 6.66 33.29 17.82
N VAL A 10 7.67 33.23 16.96
CA VAL A 10 8.20 31.98 16.41
C VAL A 10 9.54 31.69 17.08
N PRO A 11 9.87 30.43 17.41
CA PRO A 11 11.21 30.10 17.89
C PRO A 11 12.29 30.57 16.91
N PHE A 12 13.40 31.08 17.45
CA PHE A 12 14.51 31.57 16.64
C PHE A 12 15.08 30.48 15.72
N SER A 13 15.15 29.23 16.20
CA SER A 13 15.59 28.07 15.42
C SER A 13 14.78 27.90 14.14
N THR A 14 13.45 27.92 14.24
CA THR A 14 12.54 27.78 13.09
C THR A 14 12.73 28.89 12.07
N LEU A 15 12.94 30.14 12.51
CA LEU A 15 13.18 31.26 11.61
C LEU A 15 14.55 31.14 10.92
N SER A 16 15.58 30.73 11.66
CA SER A 16 16.93 30.49 11.13
C SER A 16 16.95 29.36 10.10
N ASP A 17 16.23 28.27 10.36
CA ASP A 17 16.12 27.14 9.43
C ASP A 17 15.43 27.55 8.13
N ARG A 18 14.36 28.34 8.21
CA ARG A 18 13.69 28.89 7.02
C ARG A 18 14.58 29.84 6.23
N MET A 19 15.35 30.70 6.91
CA MET A 19 16.31 31.58 6.24
C MET A 19 17.46 30.81 5.59
N ALA A 20 17.84 29.67 6.14
CA ALA A 20 18.79 28.73 5.53
C ALA A 20 18.17 27.89 4.38
N GLY A 21 16.92 28.19 3.98
CA GLY A 21 16.24 27.51 2.88
C GLY A 21 15.60 26.16 3.27
N ARG A 22 15.56 25.80 4.56
CA ARG A 22 14.84 24.60 4.99
C ARG A 22 13.33 24.87 4.96
N THR A 23 12.67 24.34 3.95
CA THR A 23 11.21 24.34 3.87
C THR A 23 10.64 23.18 4.67
N TYR A 24 9.42 23.36 5.20
CA TYR A 24 8.66 22.24 5.73
C TYR A 24 8.38 21.27 4.58
N SER A 25 8.94 20.08 4.65
CA SER A 25 8.77 19.06 3.62
C SER A 25 7.92 17.94 4.19
N LEU A 26 6.62 17.99 3.88
CA LEU A 26 5.65 16.93 4.18
C LEU A 26 6.05 15.59 3.54
N ASP A 27 6.69 15.67 2.37
CA ASP A 27 7.19 14.51 1.63
C ASP A 27 8.58 14.03 2.07
N THR A 28 9.11 14.54 3.20
CA THR A 28 10.34 13.99 3.76
C THR A 28 10.03 12.60 4.30
N LYS A 29 10.15 11.59 3.44
CA LYS A 29 10.23 10.20 3.88
C LYS A 29 11.33 10.13 4.93
N ALA A 30 11.04 9.53 6.08
CA ALA A 30 12.05 9.25 7.07
C ALA A 30 13.28 8.67 6.35
N ASN A 31 14.40 9.37 6.45
CA ASN A 31 15.64 9.11 5.74
C ASN A 31 16.36 7.84 6.22
N THR A 32 15.67 6.99 6.97
CA THR A 32 16.21 5.74 7.49
C THR A 32 15.33 4.59 7.02
N ASN A 33 15.95 3.59 6.38
CA ASN A 33 15.29 2.33 6.00
C ASN A 33 14.67 1.60 7.21
N VAL A 34 15.12 1.91 8.44
CA VAL A 34 14.60 1.34 9.70
C VAL A 34 13.17 1.81 10.01
N GLN A 35 12.78 3.02 9.59
CA GLN A 35 11.44 3.57 9.83
C GLN A 35 10.44 3.28 8.69
N GLN A 36 10.94 2.84 7.53
CA GLN A 36 10.09 2.46 6.39
C GLN A 36 9.76 0.97 6.48
N LYS A 37 8.59 0.65 7.05
CA LYS A 37 8.11 -0.74 7.13
C LYS A 37 7.77 -1.31 5.74
N LEU A 38 7.41 -0.44 4.78
CA LEU A 38 7.12 -0.80 3.40
C LEU A 38 8.14 -0.15 2.44
N ILE A 39 8.65 -0.94 1.50
CA ILE A 39 9.51 -0.48 0.40
C ILE A 39 8.65 0.24 -0.64
N LYS A 40 9.25 1.16 -1.43
CA LYS A 40 8.53 1.92 -2.49
C LYS A 40 7.67 1.07 -3.44
N LEU A 41 8.08 -0.17 -3.72
CA LEU A 41 7.33 -1.08 -4.57
C LEU A 41 6.07 -1.57 -3.86
N GLU A 42 6.20 -1.94 -2.59
CA GLU A 42 5.12 -2.40 -1.72
C GLU A 42 4.09 -1.29 -1.48
N GLU A 43 4.56 -0.05 -1.28
CA GLU A 43 3.71 1.15 -1.18
C GLU A 43 2.84 1.35 -2.43
N LYS A 44 3.38 1.11 -3.62
CA LYS A 44 2.61 1.19 -4.88
C LYS A 44 1.52 0.11 -4.95
N VAL A 45 1.84 -1.12 -4.56
CA VAL A 45 0.88 -2.23 -4.53
C VAL A 45 -0.23 -1.94 -3.52
N PHE A 46 0.14 -1.44 -2.36
CA PHE A 46 -0.79 -1.05 -1.29
C PHE A 46 -1.75 0.05 -1.75
N ILE A 47 -1.24 1.15 -2.33
CA ILE A 47 -2.07 2.24 -2.86
C ILE A 47 -3.01 1.72 -3.96
N ARG A 48 -2.51 0.87 -4.87
CA ARG A 48 -3.33 0.35 -5.96
C ARG A 48 -4.51 -0.46 -5.45
N ASN A 49 -4.30 -1.24 -4.40
CA ASN A 49 -5.34 -2.05 -3.80
C ASN A 49 -6.38 -1.20 -3.03
N ILE A 50 -5.96 -0.13 -2.36
CA ILE A 50 -6.89 0.84 -1.76
C ILE A 50 -7.80 1.46 -2.82
N LEU A 51 -7.23 1.88 -3.95
CA LEU A 51 -8.00 2.43 -5.06
C LEU A 51 -8.94 1.39 -5.70
N ASP A 52 -8.52 0.13 -5.77
CA ASP A 52 -9.38 -0.96 -6.25
C ASP A 52 -10.57 -1.19 -5.31
N MET A 53 -10.34 -1.21 -3.99
CA MET A 53 -11.41 -1.31 -2.99
C MET A 53 -12.40 -0.14 -3.10
N ASP A 54 -11.89 1.09 -3.20
CA ASP A 54 -12.71 2.30 -3.36
C ASP A 54 -13.52 2.26 -4.67
N SER A 55 -12.93 1.79 -5.76
CA SER A 55 -13.62 1.64 -7.05
C SER A 55 -14.75 0.62 -7.06
N ARG A 56 -14.72 -0.34 -6.13
CA ARG A 56 -15.77 -1.36 -5.93
C ARG A 56 -16.89 -0.84 -5.02
N GLU A 57 -16.92 0.46 -4.77
CA GLU A 57 -17.78 1.17 -3.82
C GLU A 57 -17.67 0.64 -2.39
N PHE A 58 -16.55 -0.03 -2.08
CA PHE A 58 -16.29 -0.54 -0.75
C PHE A 58 -15.28 0.37 -0.07
N ALA A 59 -15.79 1.32 0.72
CA ALA A 59 -14.96 2.20 1.52
C ALA A 59 -14.03 1.33 2.39
N PRO A 60 -12.70 1.44 2.20
CA PRO A 60 -11.77 0.54 2.86
C PRO A 60 -11.77 0.77 4.36
N ARG A 61 -11.97 -0.30 5.13
CA ARG A 61 -11.91 -0.22 6.59
C ARG A 61 -10.45 -0.31 7.03
N LEU A 62 -10.14 0.27 8.19
CA LEU A 62 -8.78 0.20 8.75
C LEU A 62 -8.31 -1.25 8.93
N ALA A 63 -9.21 -2.17 9.31
CA ALA A 63 -8.89 -3.59 9.45
C ALA A 63 -8.49 -4.23 8.11
N ASP A 64 -9.23 -3.97 7.03
CA ASP A 64 -8.94 -4.52 5.70
C ASP A 64 -7.58 -4.02 5.17
N VAL A 65 -7.26 -2.76 5.47
CA VAL A 65 -5.99 -2.12 5.14
C VAL A 65 -4.84 -2.70 5.97
N GLU A 66 -5.07 -2.99 7.24
CA GLU A 66 -4.09 -3.63 8.14
C GLU A 66 -3.77 -5.07 7.72
N ASP A 67 -4.78 -5.86 7.38
CA ASP A 67 -4.63 -7.24 6.88
C ASP A 67 -3.81 -7.27 5.59
N MET A 68 -4.06 -6.31 4.69
CA MET A 68 -3.31 -6.16 3.45
C MET A 68 -1.86 -5.76 3.67
N ALA A 69 -1.59 -4.81 4.57
CA ALA A 69 -0.23 -4.42 4.91
C ALA A 69 0.54 -5.59 5.55
N SER A 70 -0.13 -6.33 6.44
CA SER A 70 0.40 -7.53 7.08
C SER A 70 0.70 -8.62 6.05
N PHE A 71 -0.19 -8.83 5.08
CA PHE A 71 0.02 -9.77 3.98
C PHE A 71 1.25 -9.43 3.14
N ILE A 72 1.46 -8.15 2.80
CA ILE A 72 2.63 -7.70 2.03
C ILE A 72 3.93 -7.97 2.81
N LEU A 73 3.93 -7.70 4.12
CA LEU A 73 5.06 -7.98 4.99
C LEU A 73 5.38 -9.48 5.09
N VAL A 74 4.36 -10.30 5.33
CA VAL A 74 4.50 -11.77 5.42
C VAL A 74 4.99 -12.36 4.09
N SER A 75 4.49 -11.84 2.95
CA SER A 75 4.93 -12.26 1.63
C SER A 75 6.41 -11.99 1.39
N ARG A 76 6.95 -10.89 1.94
CA ARG A 76 8.38 -10.57 1.89
C ARG A 76 9.23 -11.51 2.74
N GLU A 77 8.71 -11.95 3.89
CA GLU A 77 9.40 -12.86 4.81
C GLU A 77 9.35 -14.34 4.34
N GLY A 78 8.79 -14.61 3.15
CA GLY A 78 8.73 -15.94 2.56
C GLY A 78 7.57 -16.80 3.06
N GLY A 79 6.63 -16.23 3.83
CA GLY A 79 5.46 -16.93 4.37
C GLY A 79 4.22 -16.94 3.46
N GLY A 80 4.29 -16.35 2.26
CA GLY A 80 3.19 -16.27 1.31
C GLY A 80 3.09 -17.50 0.40
N GLU A 81 2.68 -18.65 0.93
CA GLU A 81 2.47 -19.85 0.13
C GLU A 81 1.30 -19.70 -0.86
N THR A 82 1.63 -19.95 -2.13
CA THR A 82 0.82 -20.52 -3.20
C THR A 82 -0.49 -21.19 -2.76
N ARG A 83 -1.60 -20.44 -2.78
CA ARG A 83 -2.97 -21.01 -2.86
C ARG A 83 -3.79 -20.34 -3.96
N ARG A 84 -3.30 -20.39 -5.20
CA ARG A 84 -4.15 -20.16 -6.36
C ARG A 84 -4.15 -21.41 -7.24
N GLN A 85 -5.34 -22.05 -7.23
CA GLN A 85 -5.89 -22.96 -8.23
C GLN A 85 -5.45 -24.43 -8.20
N ALA A 86 -6.18 -25.21 -7.40
CA ALA A 86 -6.42 -26.63 -7.66
C ALA A 86 -7.83 -27.04 -7.17
N LEU A 87 -8.85 -26.26 -7.48
CA LEU A 87 -10.26 -26.63 -7.31
C LEU A 87 -11.04 -26.07 -8.49
N GLY A 88 -11.15 -26.85 -9.57
CA GLY A 88 -11.88 -26.42 -10.76
C GLY A 88 -11.54 -27.19 -12.03
N SER A 89 -11.59 -28.51 -12.01
CA SER A 89 -11.81 -29.28 -13.24
C SER A 89 -12.83 -30.39 -12.97
N SER A 90 -14.06 -29.95 -12.71
CA SER A 90 -15.25 -30.78 -12.86
C SER A 90 -15.83 -30.45 -14.23
N ILE A 91 -15.31 -31.08 -15.27
CA ILE A 91 -16.01 -31.15 -16.56
C ILE A 91 -16.56 -32.57 -16.66
N CYS A 92 -17.75 -32.76 -16.12
CA CYS A 92 -18.56 -33.93 -16.36
C CYS A 92 -18.98 -33.91 -17.84
N THR A 93 -18.34 -34.76 -18.65
CA THR A 93 -18.77 -35.00 -20.04
C THR A 93 -19.86 -36.07 -20.04
N THR A 94 -21.11 -35.65 -19.93
CA THR A 94 -22.25 -36.48 -20.31
C THR A 94 -22.90 -35.91 -21.56
N THR A 95 -23.42 -36.83 -22.39
CA THR A 95 -24.41 -36.56 -23.44
C THR A 95 -23.83 -36.19 -24.80
N THR A 96 -23.70 -37.19 -25.68
CA THR A 96 -24.60 -37.36 -26.85
C THR A 96 -24.02 -38.48 -27.71
N GLY A 97 -24.67 -39.65 -27.74
CA GLY A 97 -24.27 -40.75 -28.62
C GLY A 97 -24.58 -40.44 -30.08
N PRO A 98 -23.79 -40.95 -31.04
CA PRO A 98 -24.17 -40.91 -32.44
C PRO A 98 -25.19 -42.03 -32.70
N ARG A 99 -26.46 -41.64 -32.89
CA ARG A 99 -27.31 -42.35 -33.83
C ARG A 99 -26.80 -41.95 -35.20
N ASP A 100 -26.13 -42.88 -35.88
CA ASP A 100 -26.07 -43.06 -37.34
C ASP A 100 -24.91 -44.00 -37.67
N ALA A 101 -25.17 -45.30 -37.73
CA ALA A 101 -24.54 -46.25 -38.65
C ALA A 101 -25.11 -47.67 -38.44
N PHE A 102 -25.65 -48.22 -39.55
CA PHE A 102 -26.17 -49.57 -39.81
C PHE A 102 -27.62 -49.86 -39.45
#